data_AF-A0A4Y2EB88-F1
#
_entry.id   AF-A0A4Y2EB88-F1
#
_cell.length_a   1.000
_cell.length_b   1.000
_cell.length_c   1.000
_cell.angle_alpha   90.00
_cell.angle_beta   90.00
_cell.angle_gamma   90.00
#
_symmetry.space_group_name_H-M   'P 1'
#
loop_
_entity.id
_entity.type
_entity.pdbx_description
1 polymer ?
#
loop_
_entity_poly.entity_id
_entity_poly.type
_entity_poly.pdbx_seq_one_letter_code
_entity_poly.pdbx_strand_id
1 'polypeptide(L)'
;MELILNRPLQWFECHLHTNELLLRHLFAHVDGTTTGPRSFTGKIGKSLAGCEKLPVVSFTPIECTLCEVTNKQHLSTDQMYLIEICEAINCGHYIESLSKINPQKVCHSRWLKTANRILRLYLADENPSEALLTLTTYIVKVYAPMRFKIKTKPSVIYGAQNLQQTIILSRYLLSHLKDVIDPAIKGNRFFGHPENALISMLADDRNHIMELALRRIRKARKTNSPMQPQPLQRIISVSSIYQLLAFVR
;
A
#
# COMPACT_ATOMS: atom_id res chain seq x y z
N MET A 1 -7.18 -26.23 9.79
CA MET A 1 -7.98 -25.77 10.94
C MET A 1 -9.43 -25.48 10.53
N GLU A 2 -9.70 -24.71 9.47
CA GLU A 2 -11.07 -24.48 8.95
C GLU A 2 -11.78 -25.78 8.55
N LEU A 3 -11.07 -26.70 7.87
CA LEU A 3 -11.59 -28.03 7.52
C LEU A 3 -12.00 -28.86 8.75
N ILE A 4 -11.34 -28.66 9.89
CA ILE A 4 -11.63 -29.37 11.14
C ILE A 4 -12.83 -28.73 11.85
N LEU A 5 -13.04 -27.43 11.65
CA LEU A 5 -14.09 -26.64 12.32
C LEU A 5 -15.35 -26.45 11.47
N ASN A 6 -15.34 -26.89 10.22
CA ASN A 6 -16.42 -26.78 9.22
C ASN A 6 -17.08 -25.38 9.17
N ARG A 7 -16.27 -24.33 9.35
CA ARG A 7 -16.70 -22.93 9.23
C ARG A 7 -15.52 -22.04 8.82
N PRO A 8 -15.75 -20.93 8.11
CA PRO A 8 -14.72 -19.94 7.85
C PRO A 8 -14.19 -19.40 9.18
N LEU A 9 -12.87 -19.45 9.38
CA LEU A 9 -12.23 -18.86 10.56
C LEU A 9 -11.79 -17.43 10.30
N GLN A 10 -11.38 -17.12 9.07
CA GLN A 10 -10.84 -15.80 8.72
C GLN A 10 -10.99 -15.51 7.22
N TRP A 11 -11.44 -14.31 6.88
CA TRP A 11 -11.41 -13.84 5.49
C TRP A 11 -9.96 -13.45 5.12
N PHE A 12 -9.53 -13.67 3.89
CA PHE A 12 -8.21 -13.19 3.46
C PHE A 12 -8.42 -12.08 2.43
N GLU A 13 -8.20 -10.83 2.86
CA GLU A 13 -8.18 -9.70 1.93
C GLU A 13 -6.82 -9.59 1.23
N CYS A 14 -6.80 -9.06 0.01
CA CYS A 14 -5.55 -8.85 -0.70
C CYS A 14 -4.88 -7.56 -0.22
N HIS A 15 -3.73 -7.66 0.46
CA HIS A 15 -2.92 -6.50 0.87
C HIS A 15 -2.60 -5.53 -0.28
N LEU A 16 -2.36 -6.07 -1.48
CA LEU A 16 -2.10 -5.23 -2.65
C LEU A 16 -3.31 -4.38 -3.01
N HIS A 17 -4.52 -4.91 -2.82
CA HIS A 17 -5.75 -4.15 -3.06
C HIS A 17 -5.85 -2.96 -2.11
N THR A 18 -5.53 -3.14 -0.82
CA THR A 18 -5.46 -2.04 0.15
C THR A 18 -4.51 -0.94 -0.32
N ASN A 19 -3.29 -1.30 -0.78
CA ASN A 19 -2.32 -0.33 -1.28
C ASN A 19 -2.82 0.43 -2.52
N GLU A 20 -3.50 -0.27 -3.44
CA GLU A 20 -4.12 0.34 -4.63
C GLU A 20 -5.28 1.28 -4.28
N LEU A 21 -6.09 0.92 -3.28
CA LEU A 21 -7.19 1.77 -2.81
C LEU A 21 -6.69 3.10 -2.24
N LEU A 22 -5.60 3.11 -1.48
CA LEU A 22 -5.08 4.36 -0.92
C LEU A 22 -4.62 5.34 -2.00
N LEU A 23 -3.88 4.85 -3.01
CA LEU A 23 -3.50 5.67 -4.16
C LEU A 23 -4.73 6.17 -4.91
N ARG A 24 -5.76 5.32 -5.06
CA ARG A 24 -7.03 5.71 -5.70
C ARG A 24 -7.75 6.84 -4.98
N HIS A 25 -7.87 6.75 -3.65
CA HIS A 25 -8.53 7.78 -2.85
C HIS A 25 -7.79 9.11 -2.92
N LEU A 26 -6.44 9.07 -2.84
CA LEU A 26 -5.63 10.26 -3.01
C LEU A 26 -5.77 10.87 -4.40
N PHE A 27 -5.68 10.05 -5.44
CA PHE A 27 -5.86 10.50 -6.83
C PHE A 27 -7.22 11.17 -7.04
N ALA A 28 -8.29 10.54 -6.54
CA ALA A 28 -9.64 11.08 -6.66
C ALA A 28 -9.81 12.42 -5.96
N HIS A 29 -9.12 12.64 -4.84
CA HIS A 29 -9.13 13.91 -4.12
C HIS A 29 -8.33 15.00 -4.83
N VAL A 30 -7.15 14.65 -5.35
CA VAL A 30 -6.18 15.61 -5.90
C VAL A 30 -6.50 16.02 -7.34
N ASP A 31 -6.93 15.07 -8.18
CA ASP A 31 -7.16 15.31 -9.60
C ASP A 31 -8.64 15.17 -10.00
N GLY A 32 -9.38 14.33 -9.27
CA GLY A 32 -10.80 14.08 -9.51
C GLY A 32 -11.11 12.62 -9.81
N THR A 33 -12.40 12.31 -9.83
CA THR A 33 -12.89 10.93 -9.99
C THR A 33 -12.75 10.39 -11.41
N THR A 34 -12.91 9.07 -11.56
CA THR A 34 -13.04 8.43 -12.88
C THR A 34 -14.49 8.48 -13.35
N THR A 35 -14.74 8.92 -14.58
CA THR A 35 -16.08 8.87 -15.22
C THR A 35 -16.39 7.52 -15.88
N GLY A 36 -15.42 6.62 -15.94
CA GLY A 36 -15.57 5.28 -16.49
C GLY A 36 -14.27 4.47 -16.43
N PRO A 37 -14.28 3.21 -16.88
CA PRO A 37 -13.13 2.30 -16.78
C PRO A 37 -11.96 2.63 -17.72
N ARG A 38 -11.98 3.78 -18.40
CA ARG A 38 -10.89 4.31 -19.27
C ARG A 38 -10.73 5.84 -19.19
N SER A 39 -11.49 6.55 -18.35
CA SER A 39 -11.57 8.01 -18.40
C SER A 39 -11.43 8.65 -17.02
N PHE A 40 -10.60 9.70 -16.99
CA PHE A 40 -10.39 10.57 -15.83
C PHE A 40 -10.97 11.95 -16.12
N THR A 41 -11.54 12.61 -15.11
CA THR A 41 -12.07 13.97 -15.25
C THR A 41 -10.99 15.04 -15.13
N GLY A 42 -10.02 14.78 -14.26
CA GLY A 42 -8.96 15.69 -13.89
C GLY A 42 -7.90 15.91 -14.97
N LYS A 43 -7.14 17.00 -14.81
CA LYS A 43 -6.12 17.41 -15.78
C LYS A 43 -4.98 16.39 -15.81
N ILE A 44 -4.52 15.92 -14.65
CA ILE A 44 -3.43 14.93 -14.54
C ILE A 44 -3.88 13.63 -15.20
N GLY A 45 -5.06 13.13 -14.85
CA GLY A 45 -5.61 11.89 -15.38
C GLY A 45 -5.78 11.90 -16.89
N LYS A 46 -6.17 13.05 -17.47
CA LYS A 46 -6.19 13.24 -18.93
C LYS A 46 -4.79 13.22 -19.54
N SER A 47 -3.83 13.89 -18.90
CA SER A 47 -2.42 13.92 -19.33
C SER A 47 -1.69 12.59 -19.19
N LEU A 48 -2.23 11.62 -18.43
CA LEU A 48 -1.66 10.27 -18.39
C LEU A 48 -1.73 9.59 -19.77
N ALA A 49 -2.68 9.95 -20.63
CA ALA A 49 -2.74 9.42 -21.99
C ALA A 49 -1.65 10.05 -22.86
N GLY A 50 -0.72 9.23 -23.37
CA GLY A 50 0.36 9.69 -24.25
C GLY A 50 1.61 10.17 -23.51
N CYS A 51 1.63 10.12 -22.18
CA CYS A 51 2.79 10.55 -21.38
C CYS A 51 4.09 9.80 -21.75
N GLU A 52 3.99 8.59 -22.31
CA GLU A 52 5.13 7.82 -22.79
C GLU A 52 5.90 8.49 -23.94
N LYS A 53 5.23 9.36 -24.71
CA LYS A 53 5.79 10.08 -25.86
C LYS A 53 6.47 11.40 -25.49
N LEU A 54 6.22 11.92 -24.29
CA LEU A 54 6.78 13.19 -23.85
C LEU A 54 8.29 13.04 -23.58
N PRO A 55 9.15 14.00 -23.95
CA PRO A 55 10.57 13.91 -23.60
C PRO A 55 10.74 13.89 -22.07
N VAL A 56 11.85 13.31 -21.60
CA VAL A 56 12.26 13.48 -20.21
C VAL A 56 13.04 14.77 -20.11
N VAL A 57 12.71 15.58 -19.11
CA VAL A 57 13.28 16.91 -18.87
C VAL A 57 14.02 16.92 -17.53
N SER A 58 14.57 18.07 -17.12
CA SER A 58 15.15 18.20 -15.78
C SER A 58 14.05 18.13 -14.71
N PHE A 59 14.31 17.41 -13.61
CA PHE A 59 13.35 17.23 -12.52
C PHE A 59 14.05 17.23 -11.16
N THR A 60 13.32 17.53 -10.10
CA THR A 60 13.84 17.49 -8.73
C THR A 60 13.83 16.07 -8.18
N PRO A 61 14.91 15.57 -7.56
CA PRO A 61 14.90 14.26 -6.93
C PRO A 61 13.91 14.19 -5.77
N ILE A 62 13.26 13.04 -5.59
CA ILE A 62 12.39 12.77 -4.45
C ILE A 62 12.90 11.55 -3.71
N GLU A 63 13.25 11.76 -2.43
CA GLU A 63 13.74 10.69 -1.57
C GLU A 63 12.76 9.51 -1.52
N CYS A 64 13.29 8.31 -1.76
CA CYS A 64 12.57 7.05 -1.79
C CYS A 64 13.21 6.01 -0.88
N THR A 65 12.40 5.28 -0.13
CA THR A 65 12.82 4.10 0.64
C THR A 65 12.27 2.84 -0.02
N LEU A 66 12.73 2.52 -1.25
CA LEU A 66 12.43 1.22 -1.85
C LEU A 66 13.10 0.12 -1.02
N CYS A 67 12.35 -0.93 -0.70
CA CYS A 67 12.96 -2.13 -0.14
C CYS A 67 13.81 -2.82 -1.22
N GLU A 68 14.93 -3.41 -0.81
CA GLU A 68 15.70 -4.28 -1.70
C GLU A 68 14.80 -5.42 -2.21
N VAL A 69 14.68 -5.50 -3.53
CA VAL A 69 13.91 -6.57 -4.18
C VAL A 69 14.86 -7.68 -4.58
N THR A 70 14.96 -8.71 -3.73
CA THR A 70 15.87 -9.85 -3.89
C THR A 70 15.56 -10.74 -5.09
N ASN A 71 14.32 -10.73 -5.59
CA ASN A 71 13.83 -11.63 -6.64
C ASN A 71 13.37 -10.88 -7.90
N LYS A 72 14.22 -10.01 -8.48
CA LYS A 72 13.89 -9.21 -9.66
C LYS A 72 13.41 -10.05 -10.86
N GLN A 73 13.89 -11.29 -11.01
CA GLN A 73 13.49 -12.23 -12.07
C GLN A 73 12.01 -12.65 -12.06
N HIS A 74 11.29 -12.50 -10.94
CA HIS A 74 9.87 -12.82 -10.81
C HIS A 74 8.97 -11.56 -10.88
N LEU A 75 9.51 -10.45 -11.34
CA LEU A 75 8.78 -9.21 -11.54
C LEU A 75 8.22 -9.12 -12.95
N SER A 76 6.97 -8.69 -13.07
CA SER A 76 6.41 -8.30 -14.36
C SER A 76 7.11 -7.05 -14.89
N THR A 77 7.07 -6.80 -16.20
CA THR A 77 7.59 -5.56 -16.82
C THR A 77 7.10 -4.29 -16.11
N ASP A 78 5.81 -4.20 -15.78
CA ASP A 78 5.25 -3.03 -15.08
C ASP A 78 5.83 -2.85 -13.66
N GLN A 79 6.24 -3.93 -12.99
CA GLN A 79 6.83 -3.89 -11.65
C GLN A 79 8.31 -3.51 -11.72
N MET A 80 9.05 -4.07 -12.68
CA MET A 80 10.43 -3.66 -12.94
C MET A 80 10.49 -2.17 -13.27
N TYR A 81 9.62 -1.70 -14.15
CA TYR A 81 9.52 -0.29 -14.49
C TYR A 81 9.28 0.58 -13.26
N LEU A 82 8.38 0.18 -12.35
CA LEU A 82 8.12 0.94 -11.12
C LEU A 82 9.36 1.08 -10.23
N ILE A 83 10.19 0.03 -10.13
CA ILE A 83 11.45 0.08 -9.37
C ILE A 83 12.40 1.06 -10.04
N GLU A 84 12.68 0.84 -11.33
CA GLU A 84 13.70 1.60 -12.06
C GLU A 84 13.35 3.09 -12.14
N ILE A 85 12.07 3.43 -12.34
CA ILE A 85 11.64 4.83 -12.36
C ILE A 85 11.67 5.49 -10.98
N CYS A 86 11.38 4.74 -9.90
CA CYS A 86 11.52 5.26 -8.54
C CYS A 86 12.99 5.46 -8.17
N GLU A 87 13.89 4.56 -8.58
CA GLU A 87 15.34 4.70 -8.44
C GLU A 87 15.85 5.93 -9.22
N ALA A 88 15.40 6.13 -10.46
CA ALA A 88 15.75 7.30 -11.26
C ALA A 88 15.29 8.62 -10.61
N ILE A 89 14.07 8.67 -10.08
CA ILE A 89 13.54 9.83 -9.34
C ILE A 89 14.34 10.07 -8.06
N ASN A 90 14.69 9.02 -7.33
CA ASN A 90 15.47 9.14 -6.09
C ASN A 90 16.89 9.66 -6.33
N CYS A 91 17.55 9.19 -7.40
CA CYS A 91 18.91 9.57 -7.73
C CYS A 91 19.01 10.87 -8.54
N GLY A 92 17.90 11.42 -9.04
CA GLY A 92 17.90 12.61 -9.90
C GLY A 92 18.42 12.38 -11.32
N HIS A 93 18.64 11.13 -11.71
CA HIS A 93 19.25 10.78 -12.98
C HIS A 93 18.34 9.81 -13.74
N TYR A 94 17.93 10.21 -14.94
CA TYR A 94 17.16 9.34 -15.80
C TYR A 94 18.06 8.46 -16.65
N ILE A 95 17.88 7.14 -16.56
CA ILE A 95 18.61 6.20 -17.40
C ILE A 95 17.88 6.07 -18.73
N GLU A 96 18.56 6.33 -19.84
CA GLU A 96 17.97 6.30 -21.18
C GLU A 96 17.31 4.95 -21.53
N SER A 97 17.75 3.83 -20.93
CA SER A 97 17.11 2.51 -21.07
C SER A 97 15.64 2.50 -20.64
N LEU A 98 15.23 3.35 -19.69
CA LEU A 98 13.83 3.50 -19.24
C LEU A 98 12.92 4.05 -20.35
N SER A 99 13.45 4.84 -21.28
CA SER A 99 12.67 5.40 -22.40
C SER A 99 12.20 4.31 -23.37
N LYS A 100 12.91 3.18 -23.40
CA LYS A 100 12.62 2.03 -24.27
C LYS A 100 11.59 1.09 -23.63
N ILE A 101 11.37 1.18 -22.33
CA ILE A 101 10.39 0.37 -21.59
C ILE A 101 9.04 1.09 -21.68
N ASN A 102 8.28 0.77 -22.72
CA ASN A 102 6.94 1.32 -22.90
C ASN A 102 6.02 0.84 -21.75
N PRO A 103 5.47 1.75 -20.91
CA PRO A 103 4.44 1.38 -19.95
C PRO A 103 3.22 0.90 -20.74
N GLN A 104 2.95 -0.40 -20.73
CA GLN A 104 1.87 -0.96 -21.54
C GLN A 104 0.53 -0.27 -21.26
N LYS A 105 -0.31 -0.19 -22.30
CA LYS A 105 -1.66 0.41 -22.32
C LYS A 105 -2.41 0.31 -20.98
N VAL A 106 -2.95 1.43 -20.49
CA VAL A 106 -3.66 1.54 -19.20
C VAL A 106 -4.91 0.67 -19.16
N CYS A 107 -5.08 -0.02 -18.04
CA CYS A 107 -6.32 -0.70 -17.65
C CYS A 107 -6.63 -0.32 -16.20
N HIS A 108 -7.86 0.08 -15.90
CA HIS A 108 -8.25 0.67 -14.61
C HIS A 108 -8.28 -0.33 -13.44
N SER A 109 -8.25 -1.63 -13.73
CA SER A 109 -8.02 -2.68 -12.72
C SER A 109 -6.56 -2.79 -12.28
N ARG A 110 -5.68 -1.89 -12.77
CA ARG A 110 -4.23 -1.94 -12.53
C ARG A 110 -3.69 -0.56 -12.16
N TRP A 111 -3.89 -0.15 -10.90
CA TRP A 111 -3.30 1.07 -10.33
C TRP A 111 -1.77 1.13 -10.47
N LEU A 112 -1.11 -0.02 -10.66
CA LEU A 112 0.31 -0.09 -11.03
C LEU A 112 0.62 0.77 -12.25
N LYS A 113 -0.17 0.61 -13.32
CA LYS A 113 0.06 1.28 -14.59
C LYS A 113 -0.20 2.78 -14.45
N THR A 114 -1.23 3.14 -13.70
CA THR A 114 -1.53 4.53 -13.36
C THR A 114 -0.37 5.16 -12.60
N ALA A 115 0.16 4.48 -11.58
CA ALA A 115 1.32 4.95 -10.82
C ALA A 115 2.55 5.14 -11.73
N ASN A 116 2.88 4.16 -12.57
CA ASN A 116 3.98 4.26 -13.53
C ASN A 116 3.83 5.45 -14.47
N ARG A 117 2.61 5.73 -14.94
CA ARG A 117 2.34 6.87 -15.83
C ARG A 117 2.37 8.21 -15.11
N ILE A 118 1.95 8.29 -13.85
CA ILE A 118 2.10 9.50 -13.03
C ILE A 118 3.59 9.83 -12.85
N LEU A 119 4.41 8.84 -12.51
CA LEU A 119 5.86 9.03 -12.40
C LEU A 119 6.48 9.43 -13.74
N ARG A 120 6.05 8.80 -14.84
CA ARG A 120 6.53 9.16 -16.19
C ARG A 120 6.14 10.58 -16.61
N LEU A 121 4.96 11.04 -16.21
CA LEU A 121 4.48 12.39 -16.45
C LEU A 121 5.28 13.41 -15.63
N TYR A 122 5.60 13.10 -14.38
CA TYR A 122 6.48 13.94 -13.54
C TYR A 122 7.85 14.16 -14.16
N LEU A 123 8.44 13.11 -14.73
CA LEU A 123 9.73 13.21 -15.44
C LEU A 123 9.68 14.03 -16.73
N ALA A 124 8.49 14.37 -17.23
CA ALA A 124 8.27 15.12 -18.46
C ALA A 124 7.81 16.56 -18.22
N ASP A 125 7.77 17.00 -16.95
CA ASP A 125 7.28 18.33 -16.56
C ASP A 125 8.36 19.04 -15.75
N GLU A 126 8.94 20.10 -16.31
CA GLU A 126 9.95 20.92 -15.62
C GLU A 126 9.35 21.71 -14.45
N ASN A 127 8.03 21.96 -14.50
CA ASN A 127 7.32 22.76 -13.52
C ASN A 127 6.06 22.01 -13.03
N PRO A 128 6.24 20.86 -12.37
CA PRO A 128 5.13 19.99 -11.99
C PRO A 128 4.20 20.72 -11.03
N SER A 129 2.90 20.65 -11.31
CA SER A 129 1.87 21.16 -10.39
C SER A 129 1.99 20.52 -8.99
N GLU A 130 1.58 21.24 -7.95
CA GLU A 130 1.56 20.71 -6.57
C GLU A 130 0.79 19.39 -6.46
N ALA A 131 -0.29 19.26 -7.24
CA ALA A 131 -1.09 18.05 -7.37
C ALA A 131 -0.28 16.87 -7.93
N LEU A 132 0.47 17.09 -9.02
CA LEU A 132 1.35 16.07 -9.60
C LEU A 132 2.49 15.71 -8.63
N LEU A 133 3.09 16.69 -7.97
CA LEU A 133 4.15 16.48 -6.98
C LEU A 133 3.64 15.66 -5.78
N THR A 134 2.42 15.94 -5.30
CA THR A 134 1.76 15.19 -4.23
C THR A 134 1.58 13.73 -4.59
N LEU A 135 1.07 13.44 -5.80
CA LEU A 135 0.87 12.07 -6.27
C LEU A 135 2.19 11.33 -6.48
N THR A 136 3.17 11.97 -7.13
CA THR A 136 4.51 11.40 -7.36
C THR A 136 5.19 11.08 -6.04
N THR A 137 5.16 12.02 -5.09
CA THR A 137 5.77 11.83 -3.78
C THR A 137 5.08 10.70 -3.02
N TYR A 138 3.75 10.61 -3.06
CA TYR A 138 3.03 9.49 -2.45
C TYR A 138 3.36 8.14 -3.08
N ILE A 139 3.50 8.10 -4.41
CA ILE A 139 3.84 6.86 -5.10
C ILE A 139 5.23 6.37 -4.66
N VAL A 140 6.21 7.28 -4.67
CA VAL A 140 7.61 6.99 -4.36
C VAL A 140 7.78 6.67 -2.87
N LYS A 141 7.13 7.41 -1.95
CA LYS A 141 7.31 7.24 -0.50
C LYS A 141 6.43 6.17 0.15
N VAL A 142 5.27 5.85 -0.44
CA VAL A 142 4.29 4.94 0.17
C VAL A 142 3.93 3.79 -0.75
N TYR A 143 3.41 4.08 -1.94
CA TYR A 143 2.83 3.06 -2.81
C TYR A 143 3.84 2.01 -3.27
N ALA A 144 4.96 2.44 -3.84
CA ALA A 144 5.99 1.54 -4.36
C ALA A 144 6.67 0.73 -3.25
N PRO A 145 7.16 1.35 -2.15
CA PRO A 145 7.71 0.60 -1.01
C PRO A 145 6.73 -0.44 -0.46
N MET A 146 5.46 -0.07 -0.24
CA MET A 146 4.46 -1.01 0.27
C MET A 146 4.14 -2.13 -0.71
N ARG A 147 4.08 -1.84 -2.02
CA ARG A 147 3.84 -2.85 -3.04
C ARG A 147 4.90 -3.95 -3.00
N PHE A 148 6.17 -3.57 -2.92
CA PHE A 148 7.27 -4.54 -2.89
C PHE A 148 7.38 -5.24 -1.54
N LYS A 149 7.17 -4.53 -0.43
CA LYS A 149 7.09 -5.15 0.91
C LYS A 149 6.01 -6.23 1.01
N ILE A 150 4.82 -5.95 0.48
CA ILE A 150 3.72 -6.94 0.43
C ILE A 150 4.10 -8.12 -0.46
N LYS A 151 4.77 -7.88 -1.60
CA LYS A 151 5.18 -8.95 -2.52
C LYS A 151 6.27 -9.84 -1.92
N THR A 152 7.21 -9.30 -1.14
CA THR A 152 8.24 -10.09 -0.45
C THR A 152 7.70 -10.81 0.78
N LYS A 153 6.70 -10.24 1.46
CA LYS A 153 6.06 -10.79 2.66
C LYS A 153 4.54 -10.93 2.45
N PRO A 154 4.07 -11.85 1.58
CA PRO A 154 2.66 -11.94 1.19
C PRO A 154 1.77 -12.66 2.21
N SER A 155 2.37 -13.42 3.14
CA SER A 155 1.63 -14.20 4.14
C SER A 155 0.84 -13.28 5.09
N VAL A 156 -0.32 -13.76 5.54
CA VAL A 156 -1.20 -13.08 6.51
C VAL A 156 -0.47 -12.71 7.81
N ILE A 157 0.55 -13.49 8.18
CA ILE A 157 1.36 -13.25 9.39
C ILE A 157 2.06 -11.89 9.34
N TYR A 158 2.30 -11.33 8.16
CA TYR A 158 2.92 -10.03 7.99
C TYR A 158 1.89 -8.91 7.85
N GLY A 159 0.59 -9.21 7.93
CA GLY A 159 -0.43 -8.24 7.56
C GLY A 159 -0.54 -7.05 8.50
N ALA A 160 -0.49 -7.28 9.81
CA ALA A 160 -0.46 -6.18 10.77
C ALA A 160 0.81 -5.32 10.62
N GLN A 161 1.96 -5.94 10.33
CA GLN A 161 3.22 -5.23 10.06
C GLN A 161 3.12 -4.37 8.79
N ASN A 162 2.54 -4.91 7.72
CA ASN A 162 2.36 -4.20 6.46
C ASN A 162 1.39 -3.01 6.62
N LEU A 163 0.31 -3.18 7.38
CA LEU A 163 -0.60 -2.09 7.72
C LEU A 163 0.10 -1.00 8.55
N GLN A 164 0.85 -1.39 9.58
CA GLN A 164 1.61 -0.43 10.39
C GLN A 164 2.62 0.34 9.54
N GLN A 165 3.36 -0.33 8.66
CA GLN A 165 4.31 0.33 7.77
C GLN A 165 3.60 1.36 6.88
N THR A 166 2.43 1.03 6.35
CA THR A 166 1.63 1.95 5.53
C THR A 166 1.24 3.20 6.33
N ILE A 167 0.85 3.03 7.59
CA ILE A 167 0.53 4.15 8.49
C ILE A 167 1.79 5.02 8.68
N ILE A 168 2.93 4.41 9.01
CA ILE A 168 4.20 5.13 9.23
C ILE A 168 4.60 5.92 7.99
N LEU A 169 4.64 5.27 6.83
CA LEU A 169 5.05 5.90 5.57
C LEU A 169 4.09 7.02 5.14
N SER A 170 2.81 6.96 5.51
CA SER A 170 1.85 8.03 5.18
C SER A 170 1.85 9.21 6.15
N ARG A 171 2.60 9.16 7.27
CA ARG A 171 2.55 10.24 8.29
C ARG A 171 3.16 11.56 7.84
N TYR A 172 4.01 11.58 6.81
CA TYR A 172 4.57 12.84 6.27
C TYR A 172 3.53 13.71 5.55
N LEU A 173 2.37 13.14 5.18
CA LEU A 173 1.33 13.86 4.45
C LEU A 173 0.80 15.07 5.22
N LEU A 174 0.35 16.10 4.50
CA LEU A 174 -0.34 17.25 5.09
C LEU A 174 -1.70 16.84 5.67
N SER A 175 -2.23 17.64 6.59
CA SER A 175 -3.47 17.33 7.33
C SER A 175 -4.65 17.03 6.41
N HIS A 176 -4.89 17.86 5.39
CA HIS A 176 -5.99 17.65 4.44
C HIS A 176 -5.84 16.35 3.61
N LEU A 177 -4.61 15.90 3.35
CA LEU A 177 -4.36 14.63 2.67
C LEU A 177 -4.52 13.44 3.63
N LYS A 178 -4.16 13.61 4.90
CA LYS A 178 -4.42 12.61 5.96
C LYS A 178 -5.92 12.42 6.16
N ASP A 179 -6.73 13.47 6.05
CA ASP A 179 -8.19 13.39 6.14
C ASP A 179 -8.81 12.53 5.03
N VAL A 180 -8.08 12.31 3.92
CA VAL A 180 -8.47 11.40 2.83
C VAL A 180 -7.93 9.98 3.06
N ILE A 181 -6.65 9.87 3.44
CA ILE A 181 -5.95 8.59 3.57
C ILE A 181 -6.36 7.84 4.84
N ASP A 182 -6.50 8.52 5.98
CA ASP A 182 -6.79 7.87 7.26
C ASP A 182 -8.16 7.17 7.27
N PRO A 183 -9.25 7.76 6.73
CA PRO A 183 -10.49 7.02 6.53
C PRO A 183 -10.35 5.83 5.59
N ALA A 184 -9.57 5.94 4.51
CA ALA A 184 -9.33 4.82 3.60
C ALA A 184 -8.54 3.68 4.26
N ILE A 185 -7.56 4.00 5.13
CA ILE A 185 -6.86 3.02 5.96
C ILE A 185 -7.84 2.38 6.97
N LYS A 186 -8.69 3.19 7.63
CA LYS A 186 -9.68 2.71 8.60
C LYS A 186 -10.76 1.83 7.95
N GLY A 187 -11.21 2.17 6.75
CA GLY A 187 -12.21 1.41 5.99
C GLY A 187 -11.70 0.05 5.52
N ASN A 188 -10.39 -0.06 5.27
CA ASN A 188 -9.72 -1.28 4.83
C ASN A 188 -8.85 -1.90 5.93
N ARG A 189 -9.21 -1.68 7.20
CA ARG A 189 -8.42 -2.12 8.37
C ARG A 189 -8.51 -3.61 8.65
N PHE A 190 -8.81 -4.44 7.66
CA PHE A 190 -8.92 -5.89 7.85
C PHE A 190 -7.71 -6.42 8.62
N PHE A 191 -6.50 -6.05 8.20
CA PHE A 191 -5.25 -6.42 8.86
C PHE A 191 -4.98 -5.73 10.20
N GLY A 192 -5.78 -4.74 10.57
CA GLY A 192 -5.79 -4.08 11.88
C GLY A 192 -6.76 -4.72 12.87
N HIS A 193 -7.50 -5.76 12.47
CA HIS A 193 -8.34 -6.51 13.40
C HIS A 193 -7.48 -7.20 14.48
N PRO A 194 -7.98 -7.29 15.73
CA PRO A 194 -7.32 -8.01 16.82
C PRO A 194 -6.81 -9.40 16.43
N GLU A 195 -7.59 -10.14 15.65
CA GLU A 195 -7.26 -11.47 15.16
C GLU A 195 -6.00 -11.45 14.29
N ASN A 196 -5.92 -10.53 13.34
CA ASN A 196 -4.76 -10.40 12.45
C ASN A 196 -3.53 -9.88 13.19
N ALA A 197 -3.71 -8.97 14.16
CA ALA A 197 -2.63 -8.54 15.04
C ALA A 197 -2.07 -9.71 15.87
N LEU A 198 -2.95 -10.56 16.44
CA LEU A 198 -2.53 -11.75 17.19
C LEU A 198 -1.86 -12.80 16.29
N ILE A 199 -2.34 -12.99 15.05
CA ILE A 199 -1.70 -13.88 14.06
C ILE A 199 -0.28 -13.39 13.76
N SER A 200 -0.08 -12.08 13.57
CA SER A 200 1.27 -11.52 13.38
C SER A 200 2.16 -11.70 14.61
N MET A 201 1.64 -11.47 15.81
CA MET A 201 2.40 -11.66 17.05
C MET A 201 2.78 -13.13 17.30
N LEU A 202 1.94 -14.10 16.89
CA LEU A 202 2.25 -15.53 17.00
C LEU A 202 3.39 -15.98 16.10
N ALA A 203 3.63 -15.25 15.00
CA ALA A 203 4.69 -15.53 14.05
C ALA A 203 5.92 -14.62 14.25
N ASP A 204 5.96 -13.87 15.36
CA ASP A 204 7.07 -12.98 15.69
C ASP A 204 8.26 -13.79 16.22
N ASP A 205 9.47 -13.49 15.72
CA ASP A 205 10.70 -14.17 16.14
C ASP A 205 11.03 -13.94 17.64
N ARG A 206 10.48 -12.88 18.23
CA ARG A 206 10.69 -12.56 19.65
C ARG A 206 9.74 -13.39 20.52
N ASN A 207 10.29 -14.38 21.22
CA ASN A 207 9.55 -15.29 22.10
C ASN A 207 8.55 -14.57 23.05
N HIS A 208 8.94 -13.44 23.65
CA HIS A 208 8.07 -12.71 24.58
C HIS A 208 6.81 -12.12 23.91
N ILE A 209 6.85 -11.80 22.61
CA ILE A 209 5.70 -11.31 21.84
C ILE A 209 4.76 -12.48 21.51
N MET A 210 5.31 -13.60 21.07
CA MET A 210 4.55 -14.83 20.83
C MET A 210 3.85 -15.31 22.11
N GLU A 211 4.56 -15.34 23.25
CA GLU A 211 3.98 -15.69 24.55
C GLU A 211 2.88 -14.73 24.98
N LEU A 212 3.03 -13.43 24.72
CA LEU A 212 1.98 -12.44 24.98
C LEU A 212 0.75 -12.72 24.12
N ALA A 213 0.91 -13.06 22.84
CA ALA A 213 -0.20 -13.43 21.98
C ALA A 213 -0.94 -14.68 22.50
N LEU A 214 -0.19 -15.72 22.87
CA LEU A 214 -0.76 -16.94 23.46
C LEU A 214 -1.53 -16.65 24.76
N ARG A 215 -1.01 -15.79 25.64
CA ARG A 215 -1.70 -15.37 26.86
C ARG A 215 -3.00 -14.64 26.54
N ARG A 216 -2.99 -13.70 25.58
CA ARG A 216 -4.19 -12.97 25.14
C ARG A 216 -5.25 -13.92 24.56
N ILE A 217 -4.86 -14.87 23.71
CA ILE A 217 -5.75 -15.88 23.14
C ILE A 217 -6.36 -16.79 24.22
N ARG A 218 -5.53 -17.31 25.13
CA ARG A 218 -6.00 -18.16 26.24
C ARG A 218 -6.98 -17.41 27.13
N LYS A 219 -6.71 -16.13 27.43
CA LYS A 219 -7.63 -15.29 28.21
C LYS A 219 -8.97 -15.09 27.50
N ALA A 220 -8.95 -14.75 26.21
CA ALA A 220 -10.16 -14.54 25.42
C ALA A 220 -11.02 -15.82 25.27
N ARG A 221 -10.38 -16.99 25.19
CA ARG A 221 -11.10 -18.28 25.14
C ARG A 221 -11.76 -18.67 26.46
N LYS A 222 -11.16 -18.30 27.61
CA LYS A 222 -11.75 -18.55 28.93
C LYS A 222 -13.01 -17.72 29.19
N THR A 223 -13.13 -16.55 28.56
CA THR A 223 -14.27 -15.63 28.71
C THR A 223 -15.45 -15.97 27.79
N ASN A 224 -15.28 -16.81 26.78
CA ASN A 224 -16.34 -17.21 25.85
C ASN A 224 -16.88 -18.59 26.23
N SER A 225 -18.03 -18.65 26.92
CA SER A 225 -18.86 -19.86 27.01
C SER A 225 -19.31 -20.33 25.62
N PRO A 226 -19.70 -21.61 25.43
CA PRO A 226 -19.95 -22.20 24.11
C PRO A 226 -21.29 -21.74 23.53
N MET A 227 -21.42 -20.46 23.16
CA MET A 227 -22.51 -19.98 22.33
C MET A 227 -22.02 -18.93 21.34
N GLN A 228 -22.02 -19.38 20.08
CA GLN A 228 -21.87 -18.65 18.82
C GLN A 228 -20.53 -17.94 18.54
N PRO A 229 -19.96 -18.12 17.32
CA PRO A 229 -18.80 -17.35 16.87
C PRO A 229 -19.23 -15.89 16.67
N GLN A 230 -19.06 -15.06 17.69
CA GLN A 230 -19.05 -13.62 17.47
C GLN A 230 -17.67 -13.22 16.94
N PRO A 231 -17.57 -12.44 15.85
CA PRO A 231 -16.29 -11.85 15.44
C PRO A 231 -15.75 -11.00 16.61
N LEU A 232 -14.44 -11.03 16.90
CA LEU A 232 -13.85 -10.32 18.06
C LEU A 232 -13.85 -8.79 17.89
N GLN A 233 -14.73 -8.25 17.06
CA GLN A 233 -15.02 -6.83 16.85
C GLN A 233 -15.45 -6.10 18.12
N ARG A 234 -15.70 -6.79 19.25
CA ARG A 234 -16.08 -6.18 20.54
C ARG A 234 -15.06 -6.27 21.68
N ILE A 235 -13.88 -6.87 21.48
CA ILE A 235 -12.94 -7.07 22.61
C ILE A 235 -11.84 -6.00 22.68
N ILE A 236 -11.64 -5.19 21.63
CA ILE A 236 -10.52 -4.25 21.55
C ILE A 236 -11.02 -2.93 20.96
N SER A 237 -11.11 -1.90 21.79
CA SER A 237 -11.46 -0.55 21.35
C SER A 237 -10.47 -0.03 20.29
N VAL A 238 -10.89 0.93 19.45
CA VAL A 238 -10.03 1.47 18.37
C VAL A 238 -8.70 2.04 18.91
N SER A 239 -8.66 2.54 20.15
CA SER A 239 -7.42 2.99 20.79
C SER A 239 -6.44 1.83 21.06
N SER A 240 -6.96 0.63 21.28
CA SER A 240 -6.19 -0.58 21.56
C SER A 240 -5.63 -1.25 20.29
N ILE A 241 -6.12 -0.93 19.08
CA ILE A 241 -5.52 -1.37 17.80
C ILE A 241 -4.17 -0.69 17.59
N TYR A 242 -4.08 0.63 17.81
CA TYR A 242 -2.80 1.35 17.74
C TYR A 242 -1.79 0.85 18.78
N GLN A 243 -2.27 0.50 19.98
CA GLN A 243 -1.45 -0.12 21.02
C GLN A 243 -0.98 -1.52 20.62
N LEU A 244 -1.82 -2.34 19.98
CA LEU A 244 -1.42 -3.67 19.50
C LEU A 244 -0.44 -3.59 18.33
N LEU A 245 -0.71 -2.72 17.36
CA LEU A 245 0.21 -2.47 16.25
C LEU A 245 1.57 -1.99 16.74
N ALA A 246 1.65 -1.27 17.87
CA ALA A 246 2.93 -0.84 18.45
C ALA A 246 3.87 -1.99 18.83
N PHE A 247 3.34 -3.20 19.09
CA PHE A 247 4.13 -4.40 19.38
C PHE A 247 4.60 -5.14 18.12
N VAL A 248 3.92 -4.94 16.99
CA VAL A 248 4.19 -5.63 15.73
C VAL A 248 5.15 -4.79 14.86
N ARG A 249 6.32 -4.44 15.40
CA ARG A 249 7.39 -3.74 14.67
C ARG A 249 8.27 -4.71 13.89
#